data_AF-A0A2C1KUA3-F1
#
_entry.id   AF-A0A2C1KUA3-F1
#
_cell.length_a   1.000
_cell.length_b   1.000
_cell.length_c   1.000
_cell.angle_alpha   90.00
_cell.angle_beta   90.00
_cell.angle_gamma   90.00
#
_symmetry.space_group_name_H-M   'P 1'
#
loop_
_entity.id
_entity.type
_entity.pdbx_description
1 polymer ?
#
loop_
_entity_poly.entity_id
_entity_poly.type
_entity_poly.pdbx_seq_one_letter_code
_entity_poly.pdbx_strand_id
1 'polypeptide(L)'
;MIVRITSKYGEVSQLHPTGHKGVDIALNEGTPLRSVSDGIVQRVVDLGNENIGKGVIVQLEDGKQAIYGHMSNISVKEGQLIHKGEVIGLSGNTGHSTGPHLHFGMKENGDFIDPTPVVDQTVNQSLWSQFLERGSVANNDYPTIWGYLGEKLLGSGIEHWAADYIMAVPFLVGVSIGVWGLLNMVNSKIATWGVGFVMVLGGIVII
;
A
#
# COMPACT_ATOMS: atom_id res chain seq x y z
N MET A 1 -7.71 -9.71 9.93
CA MET A 1 -6.99 -9.27 11.14
C MET A 1 -7.92 -8.37 11.92
N ILE A 2 -8.25 -8.73 13.16
CA ILE A 2 -8.90 -7.79 14.10
C ILE A 2 -7.77 -6.92 14.63
N VAL A 3 -7.74 -5.66 14.21
CA VAL A 3 -6.77 -4.70 14.72
C VAL A 3 -7.20 -4.31 16.14
N ARG A 4 -6.32 -4.45 17.13
CA ARG A 4 -6.63 -4.09 18.53
C ARG A 4 -6.36 -2.61 18.76
N ILE A 5 -7.42 -1.83 18.90
CA ILE A 5 -7.35 -0.45 19.36
C ILE A 5 -7.03 -0.44 20.85
N THR A 6 -5.95 0.23 21.24
CA THR A 6 -5.51 0.37 22.64
C THR A 6 -5.95 1.67 23.29
N SER A 7 -6.14 2.72 22.50
CA SER A 7 -6.61 4.03 22.94
C SER A 7 -7.45 4.65 21.85
N LYS A 8 -8.64 5.15 22.20
CA LYS A 8 -9.58 5.75 21.23
C LYS A 8 -9.41 7.26 21.14
N TYR A 9 -9.90 7.85 20.04
CA TYR A 9 -9.98 9.30 19.91
C TYR A 9 -10.84 9.91 21.02
N GLY A 10 -10.36 11.01 21.60
CA GLY A 10 -11.03 11.70 22.70
C GLY A 10 -10.96 10.97 24.06
N GLU A 11 -10.34 9.79 24.13
CA GLU A 11 -10.19 9.06 25.40
C GLU A 11 -9.30 9.85 26.36
N VAL A 12 -9.81 10.10 27.57
CA VAL A 12 -9.07 10.79 28.64
C VAL A 12 -8.40 9.74 29.51
N SER A 13 -7.08 9.83 29.64
CA SER A 13 -6.27 8.91 30.44
C SER A 13 -5.15 9.67 31.16
N GLN A 14 -4.38 8.99 32.02
CA GLN A 14 -3.20 9.61 32.64
C GLN A 14 -2.16 10.05 31.60
N LEU A 15 -2.10 9.37 30.46
CA LEU A 15 -1.21 9.71 29.34
C LEU A 15 -1.81 10.82 28.45
N HIS A 16 -3.14 10.92 28.39
CA HIS A 16 -3.86 11.92 27.61
C HIS A 16 -4.89 12.69 28.45
N PRO A 17 -4.45 13.58 29.35
CA PRO A 17 -5.34 14.30 30.26
C PRO A 17 -6.29 15.26 29.53
N THR A 18 -5.93 15.68 28.31
CA THR A 18 -6.74 16.57 27.45
C THR A 18 -7.51 15.82 26.35
N GLY A 19 -7.57 14.49 26.45
CA GLY A 19 -8.15 13.63 25.42
C GLY A 19 -7.13 13.25 24.34
N HIS A 20 -7.19 12.00 23.93
CA HIS A 20 -6.30 11.46 22.91
C HIS A 20 -6.64 12.03 21.51
N LYS A 21 -5.62 12.50 20.78
CA LYS A 21 -5.76 13.22 19.50
C LYS A 21 -5.70 12.32 18.26
N GLY A 22 -5.85 11.02 18.45
CA GLY A 22 -5.81 10.03 17.40
C GLY A 22 -6.39 8.72 17.90
N VAL A 23 -5.99 7.62 17.26
CA VAL A 23 -6.29 6.27 17.69
C VAL A 23 -4.99 5.49 17.76
N ASP A 24 -4.80 4.76 18.86
CA ASP A 24 -3.62 3.92 19.04
C ASP A 24 -3.96 2.49 18.69
N ILE A 25 -3.13 1.93 17.81
CA ILE A 25 -3.31 0.61 17.24
C ILE A 25 -2.12 -0.26 17.67
N ALA A 26 -2.38 -1.29 18.47
CA ALA A 26 -1.32 -2.20 18.91
C ALA A 26 -0.71 -2.94 17.71
N LEU A 27 0.59 -2.75 17.50
CA LEU A 27 1.38 -3.39 16.46
C LEU A 27 2.75 -3.76 17.03
N ASN A 28 3.28 -4.91 16.60
CA ASN A 28 4.68 -5.22 16.88
C ASN A 28 5.57 -4.17 16.20
N GLU A 29 6.70 -3.81 16.81
CA GLU A 29 7.71 -2.97 16.17
C GLU A 29 8.20 -3.62 14.86
N GLY A 30 8.45 -2.81 13.84
CA GLY A 30 8.85 -3.29 12.52
C GLY A 30 7.68 -3.67 11.60
N THR A 31 6.43 -3.53 12.04
CA THR A 31 5.26 -3.78 11.17
C THR A 31 5.20 -2.72 10.07
N PRO A 32 5.10 -3.08 8.78
CA PRO A 32 4.97 -2.11 7.70
C PRO A 32 3.73 -1.23 7.85
N LEU A 33 3.95 0.09 7.82
CA LEU A 33 2.90 1.10 7.85
C LEU A 33 2.63 1.59 6.43
N ARG A 34 1.36 1.65 6.05
CA ARG A 34 0.92 1.97 4.69
C ARG A 34 0.06 3.22 4.64
N SER A 35 0.14 3.98 3.56
CA SER A 35 -0.71 5.15 3.37
C SER A 35 -2.18 4.76 3.23
N VAL A 36 -3.07 5.42 3.97
CA VAL A 36 -4.52 5.20 3.91
C VAL A 36 -5.16 5.67 2.60
N SER A 37 -4.51 6.61 1.90
CA SER A 37 -4.95 7.19 0.63
C SER A 37 -3.76 7.76 -0.15
N ASP A 38 -4.01 8.13 -1.41
CA ASP A 38 -3.08 8.92 -2.21
C ASP A 38 -2.84 10.29 -1.56
N GLY A 39 -1.64 10.83 -1.71
CA GLY A 39 -1.28 12.13 -1.15
C GLY A 39 0.18 12.51 -1.32
N ILE A 40 0.57 13.56 -0.62
CA ILE A 40 1.94 14.07 -0.57
C ILE A 40 2.45 14.10 0.87
N VAL A 41 3.68 13.63 1.08
CA VAL A 41 4.34 13.71 2.38
C VAL A 41 4.60 15.18 2.69
N GLN A 42 3.80 15.74 3.60
CA GLN A 42 3.90 17.13 3.98
C GLN A 42 5.08 17.36 4.92
N ARG A 43 5.25 16.46 5.90
CA ARG A 43 6.30 16.56 6.92
C ARG A 43 6.82 15.20 7.34
N VAL A 44 8.10 15.14 7.64
CA VAL A 44 8.77 14.05 8.33
C VAL A 44 9.31 14.62 9.65
N VAL A 45 8.96 14.01 10.77
CA VAL A 45 9.35 14.50 12.09
C VAL A 45 10.14 13.45 12.86
N ASP A 46 11.12 13.91 13.62
CA ASP A 46 11.82 13.13 14.64
C ASP A 46 11.95 14.01 15.90
N LEU A 47 11.12 13.71 16.89
CA LEU A 47 11.08 14.41 18.18
C LEU A 47 11.74 13.59 19.30
N GLY A 48 12.51 12.56 18.95
CA GLY A 48 13.15 11.67 19.94
C GLY A 48 12.13 10.99 20.84
N ASN A 49 12.23 11.24 22.15
CA ASN A 49 11.37 10.63 23.19
C ASN A 49 10.15 11.49 23.56
N GLU A 50 9.87 12.55 22.80
CA GLU A 50 8.73 13.44 23.05
C GLU A 50 7.61 13.25 22.03
N ASN A 51 6.37 13.59 22.43
CA ASN A 51 5.18 13.58 21.57
C ASN A 51 5.07 12.29 20.73
N ILE A 52 4.87 12.41 19.43
CA ILE A 52 4.76 11.27 18.49
C ILE A 52 6.11 10.64 18.13
N GLY A 53 7.24 11.10 18.69
CA GLY A 53 8.56 10.60 18.37
C GLY A 53 8.89 10.79 16.89
N LYS A 54 9.19 9.69 16.20
CA LYS A 54 9.30 9.68 14.75
C LYS A 54 7.93 9.55 14.11
N GLY A 55 7.67 10.37 13.10
CA GLY A 55 6.40 10.33 12.41
C GLY A 55 6.39 10.95 11.03
N VAL A 56 5.31 10.67 10.30
CA VAL A 56 5.04 11.17 8.96
C VAL A 56 3.68 11.84 8.95
N ILE A 57 3.60 13.04 8.37
CA ILE A 57 2.35 13.75 8.12
C ILE A 57 2.14 13.78 6.60
N VAL A 58 1.03 13.21 6.16
CA VAL A 58 0.64 13.14 4.75
C VAL A 58 -0.53 14.06 4.54
N GLN A 59 -0.41 14.97 3.57
CA GLN A 59 -1.53 15.74 3.05
C GLN A 59 -2.25 14.88 2.00
N LEU A 60 -3.50 14.53 2.28
CA LEU A 60 -4.35 13.74 1.40
C LEU A 60 -5.00 14.63 0.33
N GLU A 61 -5.42 14.01 -0.77
CA GLU A 61 -6.08 14.71 -1.89
C GLU A 61 -7.40 15.38 -1.50
N ASP A 62 -8.12 14.85 -0.51
CA ASP A 62 -9.38 15.42 0.00
C ASP A 62 -9.17 16.62 0.94
N GLY A 63 -7.93 17.09 1.10
CA GLY A 63 -7.58 18.22 1.95
C GLY A 63 -7.31 17.86 3.42
N LYS A 64 -7.56 16.61 3.84
CA LYS A 64 -7.24 16.15 5.19
C LYS A 64 -5.77 15.82 5.35
N GLN A 65 -5.33 15.73 6.60
CA GLN A 65 -3.98 15.28 6.94
C GLN A 65 -4.05 13.98 7.74
N ALA A 66 -3.24 13.01 7.35
CA ALA A 66 -3.02 11.77 8.09
C ALA A 66 -1.68 11.83 8.81
N ILE A 67 -1.66 11.46 10.08
CA ILE A 67 -0.49 11.50 10.95
C ILE A 67 -0.17 10.08 11.39
N TYR A 68 1.06 9.64 11.16
CA TYR A 68 1.59 8.36 11.59
C TYR A 68 2.70 8.63 12.60
N GLY A 69 2.51 8.18 13.85
CA GLY A 69 3.44 8.42 14.96
C GLY A 69 4.05 7.15 15.53
N HIS A 70 5.00 7.35 16.44
CA HIS A 70 5.75 6.32 17.16
C HIS A 70 6.51 5.35 16.26
N MET A 71 6.91 5.80 15.07
CA MET A 71 7.58 4.96 14.06
C MET A 71 9.00 4.56 14.50
N SER A 72 9.48 3.41 14.06
CA SER A 72 10.90 3.00 14.25
C SER A 72 11.77 3.49 13.09
N ASN A 73 11.22 3.42 11.87
CA ASN A 73 11.85 3.79 10.61
C ASN A 73 10.87 4.52 9.70
N ILE A 74 11.36 5.52 8.97
CA ILE A 74 10.63 6.29 7.97
C ILE A 74 11.27 6.02 6.61
N SER A 75 10.48 5.56 5.65
CA SER A 75 10.95 5.15 4.32
C SER A 75 10.65 6.17 3.22
N VAL A 76 10.07 7.32 3.60
CA VAL A 76 9.66 8.40 2.69
C VAL A 76 10.30 9.72 3.09
N LYS A 77 10.27 10.69 2.17
CA LYS A 77 10.81 12.05 2.38
C LYS A 77 9.77 13.13 2.16
N GLU A 78 9.98 14.30 2.75
CA GLU A 78 9.12 15.47 2.51
C GLU A 78 9.02 15.80 1.02
N GLY A 79 7.80 16.13 0.56
CA GLY A 79 7.48 16.40 -0.83
C GLY A 79 7.28 15.15 -1.71
N GLN A 80 7.46 13.93 -1.19
CA GLN A 80 7.21 12.70 -1.95
C GLN A 80 5.71 12.49 -2.17
N LEU A 81 5.33 12.22 -3.43
CA LEU A 81 4.01 11.69 -3.77
C LEU A 81 3.95 10.22 -3.36
N ILE A 82 2.85 9.83 -2.72
CA ILE A 82 2.62 8.46 -2.28
C ILE A 82 1.23 7.99 -2.70
N HIS A 83 1.11 6.69 -2.95
CA HIS A 83 -0.15 6.05 -3.31
C HIS A 83 -0.77 5.30 -2.13
N LYS A 84 -2.09 5.12 -2.18
CA LYS A 84 -2.83 4.30 -1.24
C LYS A 84 -2.21 2.90 -1.17
N GLY A 85 -1.91 2.46 0.05
CA GLY A 85 -1.28 1.17 0.31
C GLY A 85 0.25 1.17 0.19
N GLU A 86 0.88 2.25 -0.26
CA GLU A 86 2.34 2.37 -0.31
C GLU A 86 2.94 2.35 1.10
N VAL A 87 4.04 1.62 1.30
CA VAL A 87 4.75 1.56 2.58
C VAL A 87 5.48 2.88 2.82
N ILE A 88 5.14 3.55 3.93
CA ILE A 88 5.73 4.83 4.31
C ILE A 88 6.78 4.70 5.43
N GLY A 89 6.85 3.53 6.06
CA GLY A 89 7.81 3.23 7.11
C GLY A 89 7.36 2.04 7.95
N LEU A 90 7.91 1.93 9.16
CA LEU A 90 7.66 0.82 10.07
C LEU A 90 7.15 1.32 11.42
N SER A 91 6.22 0.58 12.03
CA SER A 91 5.77 0.82 13.40
C SER A 91 6.94 0.69 14.38
N GLY A 92 6.82 1.34 15.53
CA GLY A 92 7.85 1.33 16.54
C GLY A 92 7.31 1.63 17.92
N ASN A 93 8.18 2.25 18.72
CA ASN A 93 7.90 2.63 20.09
C ASN A 93 8.65 3.93 20.46
N THR A 94 8.84 4.84 19.50
CA THR A 94 9.53 6.12 19.73
C THR A 94 8.60 7.16 20.33
N GLY A 95 9.11 8.27 20.88
CA GLY A 95 8.29 9.32 21.45
C GLY A 95 7.70 8.97 22.82
N HIS A 96 6.59 9.64 23.16
CA HIS A 96 5.84 9.40 24.38
C HIS A 96 4.95 8.16 24.22
N SER A 97 5.56 6.98 24.21
CA SER A 97 4.89 5.69 24.02
C SER A 97 5.22 4.73 25.16
N THR A 98 4.22 3.97 25.62
CA THR A 98 4.38 2.97 26.71
C THR A 98 4.63 1.55 26.19
N GLY A 99 4.55 1.33 24.88
CA GLY A 99 4.79 0.03 24.25
C GLY A 99 4.54 0.08 22.74
N PRO A 100 5.00 -0.92 21.96
CA PRO A 100 4.90 -0.86 20.50
C PRO A 100 3.46 -0.71 19.98
N HIS A 101 3.23 0.36 19.22
CA HIS A 101 1.95 0.66 18.59
C HIS A 101 2.12 1.70 17.46
N LEU A 102 1.06 1.89 16.67
CA LEU A 102 0.91 3.03 15.79
C LEU A 102 -0.02 4.04 16.45
N HIS A 103 0.43 5.29 16.59
CA HIS A 103 -0.46 6.42 16.79
C HIS A 103 -0.93 6.95 15.44
N PHE A 104 -2.22 6.82 15.15
CA PHE A 104 -2.81 7.32 13.91
C PHE A 104 -3.73 8.51 14.20
N GLY A 105 -3.37 9.68 13.72
CA GLY A 105 -4.14 10.91 13.88
C GLY A 105 -4.66 11.41 12.54
N MET A 106 -5.77 12.16 12.57
CA MET A 106 -6.25 12.89 11.40
C MET A 106 -6.57 14.33 11.74
N LYS A 107 -6.36 15.21 10.77
CA LYS A 107 -6.77 16.61 10.84
C LYS A 107 -7.57 17.04 9.62
N GLU A 108 -8.49 17.96 9.84
CA GLU A 108 -9.22 18.68 8.81
C GLU A 108 -9.25 20.15 9.20
N ASN A 109 -8.88 21.05 8.27
CA ASN A 109 -8.81 22.50 8.51
C ASN A 109 -7.96 22.93 9.73
N GLY A 110 -6.99 22.12 10.13
CA GLY A 110 -6.08 22.38 11.26
C GLY A 110 -6.49 21.76 12.59
N ASP A 111 -7.74 21.32 12.72
CA ASP A 111 -8.27 20.68 13.91
C ASP A 111 -8.19 19.16 13.82
N PHE A 112 -8.01 18.49 14.97
CA PHE A 112 -8.03 17.04 15.03
C PHE A 112 -9.46 16.51 14.87
N ILE A 113 -9.61 15.45 14.09
CA ILE A 113 -10.88 14.76 13.86
C ILE A 113 -10.74 13.28 14.22
N ASP A 114 -11.86 12.62 14.50
CA ASP A 114 -11.89 11.19 14.83
C ASP A 114 -11.46 10.34 13.61
N PRO A 115 -10.31 9.63 13.67
CA PRO A 115 -9.84 8.78 12.59
C PRO A 115 -10.51 7.39 12.57
N THR A 116 -11.31 7.04 13.58
CA THR A 116 -11.92 5.70 13.73
C THR A 116 -12.67 5.25 12.48
N PRO A 117 -13.50 6.07 11.80
CA PRO A 117 -14.17 5.63 10.57
C PRO A 117 -13.21 5.24 9.45
N VAL A 118 -12.08 5.94 9.32
CA VAL A 118 -11.05 5.62 8.32
C VAL A 118 -10.33 4.33 8.71
N VAL A 119 -9.96 4.18 9.97
CA VAL A 119 -9.35 2.94 10.47
C VAL A 119 -10.27 1.75 10.29
N ASP A 120 -11.53 1.86 10.70
CA ASP A 120 -12.53 0.80 10.54
C ASP A 120 -12.76 0.47 9.05
N GLN A 121 -12.78 1.46 8.16
CA GLN A 121 -12.90 1.23 6.72
C GLN A 121 -11.65 0.55 6.15
N THR A 122 -10.45 0.96 6.53
CA THR A 122 -9.19 0.35 6.10
C THR A 122 -9.06 -1.10 6.62
N VAL A 123 -9.55 -1.37 7.83
CA VAL A 123 -9.54 -2.70 8.44
C VAL A 123 -10.66 -3.61 7.88
N ASN A 124 -11.84 -3.06 7.60
CA ASN A 124 -13.02 -3.81 7.15
C ASN A 124 -13.22 -3.87 5.63
N GLN A 125 -12.43 -3.16 4.81
CA GLN A 125 -12.47 -3.35 3.35
C GLN A 125 -11.97 -4.75 2.97
N SER A 126 -12.95 -5.58 2.64
CA SER A 126 -13.01 -7.03 2.76
C SER A 126 -12.64 -7.82 1.50
N LEU A 127 -11.66 -7.35 0.74
CA LEU A 127 -10.89 -8.23 -0.17
C LEU A 127 -9.61 -8.76 0.49
N TRP A 128 -9.11 -8.06 1.52
CA TRP A 128 -7.85 -8.38 2.20
C TRP A 128 -8.02 -9.22 3.47
N SER A 129 -9.19 -9.19 4.12
CA SER A 129 -9.47 -9.99 5.32
C SER A 129 -9.56 -11.49 5.01
N GLN A 130 -10.09 -11.89 3.85
CA GLN A 130 -10.11 -13.29 3.39
C GLN A 130 -8.74 -13.82 2.96
N PHE A 131 -7.83 -12.93 2.54
CA PHE A 131 -6.47 -13.26 2.10
C PHE A 131 -5.52 -13.47 3.30
N LEU A 132 -5.60 -12.61 4.31
CA LEU A 132 -4.71 -12.64 5.49
C LEU A 132 -5.10 -13.65 6.57
N GLU A 133 -6.29 -14.26 6.50
CA GLU A 133 -6.63 -15.43 7.34
C GLU A 133 -5.81 -16.69 6.97
N ARG A 134 -5.13 -16.68 5.80
CA ARG A 134 -4.36 -17.84 5.29
C ARG A 134 -2.85 -17.64 5.10
N GLY A 135 -2.29 -16.46 5.34
CA GLY A 135 -0.87 -16.24 5.03
C GLY A 135 -0.29 -15.03 5.73
N SER A 136 0.55 -15.28 6.72
CA SER A 136 1.50 -14.36 7.32
C SER A 136 2.46 -13.79 6.28
N VAL A 137 2.32 -12.51 5.93
CA VAL A 137 3.21 -11.85 4.97
C VAL A 137 4.16 -10.91 5.72
N ALA A 138 5.32 -11.45 6.09
CA ALA A 138 6.46 -10.75 6.66
C ALA A 138 7.41 -10.15 5.60
N ASN A 139 7.10 -10.30 4.31
CA ASN A 139 7.95 -9.81 3.22
C ASN A 139 7.13 -8.97 2.26
N ASN A 140 7.70 -7.87 1.81
CA ASN A 140 7.08 -6.74 1.15
C ASN A 140 6.60 -7.03 -0.29
N ASP A 141 5.88 -8.13 -0.50
CA ASP A 141 5.35 -8.54 -1.79
C ASP A 141 3.91 -8.02 -1.90
N TYR A 142 3.71 -6.99 -2.73
CA TYR A 142 2.36 -6.65 -3.17
C TYR A 142 1.86 -7.80 -4.06
N PRO A 143 0.75 -8.46 -3.74
CA PRO A 143 0.10 -9.30 -4.73
C PRO A 143 -0.53 -8.36 -5.76
N THR A 144 0.10 -8.27 -6.93
CA THR A 144 -0.61 -7.83 -8.13
C THR A 144 -1.79 -8.78 -8.35
N ILE A 145 -2.86 -8.33 -9.04
CA ILE A 145 -3.94 -9.23 -9.50
C ILE A 145 -3.35 -10.48 -10.18
N TRP A 146 -2.18 -10.31 -10.81
CA TRP A 146 -1.42 -11.34 -11.50
C TRP A 146 -0.76 -12.35 -10.57
N GLY A 147 -0.19 -11.93 -9.42
CA GLY A 147 0.32 -12.84 -8.40
C GLY A 147 -0.75 -13.78 -7.83
N TYR A 148 -1.94 -13.24 -7.56
CA TYR A 148 -3.09 -14.03 -7.06
C TYR A 148 -3.59 -15.08 -8.08
N LEU A 149 -3.69 -14.70 -9.36
CA LEU A 149 -4.09 -15.62 -10.43
C LEU A 149 -3.00 -16.66 -10.72
N GLY A 150 -1.72 -16.27 -10.68
CA GLY A 150 -0.57 -17.15 -10.89
C GLY A 150 -0.52 -18.29 -9.87
N GLU A 151 -0.64 -18.00 -8.58
CA GLU A 151 -0.63 -19.04 -7.53
C GLU A 151 -1.81 -20.02 -7.68
N LYS A 152 -2.99 -19.51 -8.05
CA LYS A 152 -4.21 -20.33 -8.17
C LYS A 152 -4.23 -21.20 -9.42
N LEU A 153 -3.59 -20.76 -10.50
CA LEU A 153 -3.55 -21.47 -11.79
C LEU A 153 -2.33 -22.38 -11.95
N LEU A 154 -1.19 -22.00 -11.36
CA LEU A 154 0.10 -22.66 -11.63
C LEU A 154 0.75 -23.27 -10.37
N GLY A 155 0.18 -23.04 -9.18
CA GLY A 155 0.66 -23.60 -7.91
C GLY A 155 1.75 -22.77 -7.24
N SER A 156 1.93 -23.00 -5.93
CA SER A 156 2.94 -22.32 -5.11
C SER A 156 4.35 -22.76 -5.51
N GLY A 157 5.24 -21.81 -5.83
CA GLY A 157 6.67 -22.09 -6.11
C GLY A 157 7.20 -21.55 -7.44
N ILE A 158 6.39 -20.84 -8.23
CA ILE A 158 6.84 -20.13 -9.41
C ILE A 158 7.32 -18.74 -9.00
N GLU A 159 8.53 -18.37 -9.40
CA GLU A 159 9.05 -17.03 -9.13
C GLU A 159 8.16 -15.96 -9.77
N HIS A 160 7.92 -14.85 -9.04
CA HIS A 160 6.93 -13.83 -9.41
C HIS A 160 7.10 -13.31 -10.84
N TRP A 161 8.33 -13.13 -11.33
CA TRP A 161 8.62 -12.68 -12.69
C TRP A 161 8.13 -13.67 -13.78
N ALA A 162 8.16 -14.97 -13.49
CA ALA A 162 7.71 -16.01 -14.41
C ALA A 162 6.18 -16.11 -14.44
N ALA A 163 5.51 -15.91 -13.31
CA ALA A 163 4.05 -15.85 -13.24
C ALA A 163 3.49 -14.65 -14.02
N ASP A 164 4.10 -13.47 -13.86
CA ASP A 164 3.75 -12.26 -14.61
C ASP A 164 3.92 -12.49 -16.13
N TYR A 165 4.99 -13.17 -16.54
CA TYR A 165 5.25 -13.49 -17.95
C TYR A 165 4.25 -14.48 -18.54
N ILE A 166 4.02 -15.62 -17.87
CA ILE A 166 3.10 -16.68 -18.34
C ILE A 166 1.67 -16.16 -18.49
N MET A 167 1.26 -15.26 -17.59
CA MET A 167 -0.08 -14.66 -17.61
C MET A 167 -0.21 -13.49 -18.59
N ALA A 168 0.87 -12.76 -18.88
CA ALA A 168 0.88 -11.69 -19.88
C ALA A 168 0.81 -12.23 -21.32
N VAL A 169 1.38 -13.42 -21.59
CA VAL A 169 1.41 -14.03 -22.93
C VAL A 169 0.02 -14.20 -23.56
N PRO A 170 -1.00 -14.78 -22.89
CA PRO A 170 -2.36 -14.87 -23.45
C PRO A 170 -2.98 -13.52 -23.79
N PHE A 171 -2.72 -12.48 -22.99
CA PHE A 171 -3.24 -11.13 -23.24
C PHE A 171 -2.53 -10.48 -24.43
N LEU A 172 -1.20 -10.58 -24.50
CA LEU A 172 -0.41 -10.10 -25.63
C LEU A 172 -0.79 -10.81 -26.93
N VAL A 173 -1.04 -12.12 -26.88
CA VAL A 173 -1.55 -12.90 -28.01
C VAL A 173 -2.94 -12.43 -28.41
N GLY A 174 -3.85 -12.22 -27.45
CA GLY A 174 -5.20 -11.71 -27.71
C GLY A 174 -5.19 -10.31 -28.36
N VAL A 175 -4.40 -9.38 -27.82
CA VAL A 175 -4.21 -8.04 -28.39
C VAL A 175 -3.59 -8.13 -29.79
N SER A 176 -2.59 -9.00 -29.97
CA SER A 176 -1.92 -9.20 -31.27
C SER A 176 -2.87 -9.75 -32.33
N ILE A 177 -3.75 -10.70 -31.97
CA ILE A 177 -4.78 -11.24 -32.86
C ILE A 177 -5.82 -10.16 -33.20
N GLY A 178 -6.23 -9.34 -32.23
CA GLY A 178 -7.16 -8.23 -32.46
C GLY A 178 -6.59 -7.18 -33.41
N VAL A 179 -5.34 -6.76 -33.18
CA VAL A 179 -4.62 -5.83 -34.07
C VAL A 179 -4.41 -6.44 -35.46
N TRP A 180 -4.02 -7.71 -35.54
CA TRP A 180 -3.88 -8.43 -36.80
C TRP A 180 -5.21 -8.48 -37.57
N GLY A 181 -6.33 -8.78 -36.90
CA GLY A 181 -7.66 -8.81 -37.51
C GLY A 181 -8.04 -7.46 -38.12
N LEU A 182 -7.82 -6.37 -37.38
CA LEU A 182 -8.07 -5.00 -37.84
C LEU A 182 -7.18 -4.63 -39.04
N LEU A 183 -5.89 -4.95 -38.99
CA LEU A 183 -4.96 -4.67 -40.09
C LEU A 183 -5.26 -5.52 -41.33
N ASN A 184 -5.68 -6.78 -41.14
CA ASN A 184 -6.01 -7.70 -42.24
C ASN A 184 -7.27 -7.27 -43.00
N MET A 185 -8.19 -6.55 -42.34
CA MET A 185 -9.33 -5.91 -43.00
C MET A 185 -8.94 -4.76 -43.93
N VAL A 186 -7.79 -4.11 -43.68
CA VAL A 186 -7.30 -2.96 -44.48
C VAL A 186 -6.30 -3.42 -45.54
N ASN A 187 -5.33 -4.25 -45.16
CA ASN A 187 -4.32 -4.81 -46.07
C ASN A 187 -3.65 -6.04 -45.46
N SER A 188 -3.89 -7.20 -46.05
CA SER A 188 -3.37 -8.48 -45.55
C SER A 188 -1.86 -8.56 -45.50
N LYS A 189 -1.13 -7.87 -46.39
CA LYS A 189 0.35 -7.87 -46.36
C LYS A 189 0.87 -7.11 -45.13
N ILE A 190 0.27 -5.97 -44.78
CA ILE A 190 0.68 -5.16 -43.62
C ILE A 190 0.45 -5.94 -42.31
N ALA A 191 -0.66 -6.69 -42.23
CA ALA A 191 -0.98 -7.53 -41.07
C ALA A 191 0.10 -8.61 -40.83
N THR A 192 0.59 -9.27 -41.89
CA THR A 192 1.62 -10.30 -41.78
C THR A 192 2.98 -9.73 -41.34
N TRP A 193 3.36 -8.54 -41.82
CA TRP A 193 4.57 -7.85 -41.38
C TRP A 193 4.47 -7.38 -39.92
N GLY A 194 3.30 -6.91 -39.48
CA GLY A 194 3.05 -6.47 -38.10
C GLY A 194 3.22 -7.59 -37.08
N VAL A 195 2.70 -8.80 -37.37
CA VAL A 195 2.86 -9.97 -36.48
C VAL A 195 4.32 -10.43 -36.41
N GLY A 196 5.03 -10.43 -37.54
CA GLY A 196 6.46 -10.76 -37.57
C GLY A 196 7.30 -9.78 -36.73
N PHE A 197 6.99 -8.49 -36.77
CA PHE A 197 7.71 -7.45 -36.02
C PHE A 197 7.50 -7.57 -34.50
N VAL A 198 6.27 -7.84 -34.06
CA VAL A 198 5.94 -8.02 -32.63
C VAL A 198 6.60 -9.27 -32.05
N MET A 199 6.65 -10.39 -32.79
CA MET A 199 7.33 -11.60 -32.31
C MET A 199 8.85 -11.43 -32.20
N VAL A 200 9.46 -10.66 -33.13
CA VAL A 200 10.91 -10.37 -33.08
C VAL A 200 11.25 -9.45 -31.91
N LEU A 201 10.49 -8.38 -31.69
CA LEU A 201 10.72 -7.50 -30.53
C LEU A 201 10.43 -8.18 -29.20
N GLY A 202 9.37 -9.00 -29.13
CA GLY A 202 9.06 -9.81 -27.94
C GLY A 202 10.16 -10.83 -27.61
N GLY A 203 10.88 -11.33 -28.63
CA GLY A 203 12.05 -12.21 -28.45
C GLY A 203 13.35 -11.47 -28.10
N ILE A 204 13.53 -10.22 -28.54
CA ILE A 204 14.74 -9.41 -28.26
C ILE A 204 14.77 -8.85 -26.83
N VAL A 205 13.63 -8.72 -26.17
CA VAL A 205 13.56 -8.34 -24.74
C VAL A 205 14.02 -9.48 -23.80
N ILE A 206 14.44 -10.63 -24.36
CA ILE A 206 14.72 -11.89 -23.63
C ILE A 206 16.20 -12.35 -23.74
N ILE A 207 17.12 -11.48 -24.18
CA ILE A 207 18.58 -11.70 -24.01
C ILE A 207 19.17 -10.50 -23.27
#